data_AF-A0AAI9TP86-F1
#
_entry.id   AF-A0AAI9TP86-F1
#
_cell.length_a   1.000
_cell.length_b   1.000
_cell.length_c   1.000
_cell.angle_alpha   90.00
_cell.angle_beta   90.00
_cell.angle_gamma   90.00
#
_symmetry.space_group_name_H-M   'P 1'
#
loop_
_entity.id
_entity.type
_entity.pdbx_description
1 polymer ?
#
loop_
_entity_poly.entity_id
_entity_poly.type
_entity_poly.pdbx_seq_one_letter_code
_entity_poly.pdbx_strand_id
1 'polypeptide(L)'
;MWESFRDLLYRNPNHRFTEDLLKSGLMQIFLALDYLHTECKLVHTDIKSDNILQEIEDMSILESFTQAELKSPSPRKIVHGIPIYASRRFDLPKVFVRAVLSDFGSAVRGDERRNHDAQPNVYRSPEVMLKTDWSYSADIWNVGVMVWDLFEGKHLFYGNALMAKGIRPGRILQKSWVF
;
A
#
# COMPACT_ATOMS: atom_id res chain seq x y z
N MET A 1 16.56 5.20 -5.88
CA MET A 1 15.53 6.10 -5.30
C MET A 1 14.32 5.25 -4.94
N TRP A 2 13.59 5.56 -3.87
CA TRP A 2 12.42 4.79 -3.42
C TRP A 2 11.12 5.55 -3.68
N GLU A 3 10.09 4.85 -4.15
CA GLU A 3 8.72 5.38 -4.28
C GLU A 3 7.70 4.38 -3.73
N SER A 4 6.61 4.85 -3.12
CA SER A 4 5.58 3.97 -2.60
C SER A 4 4.72 3.37 -3.72
N PHE A 5 4.13 2.20 -3.48
CA PHE A 5 3.13 1.61 -4.39
C PHE A 5 1.94 2.55 -4.59
N ARG A 6 1.57 3.33 -3.58
CA ARG A 6 0.51 4.34 -3.69
C ARG A 6 0.87 5.44 -4.68
N ASP A 7 2.08 5.99 -4.60
CA ASP A 7 2.52 7.03 -5.53
C ASP A 7 2.58 6.49 -6.96
N LEU A 8 3.12 5.29 -7.13
CA LEU A 8 3.12 4.55 -8.40
C LEU A 8 1.69 4.37 -8.96
N LEU A 9 0.71 4.03 -8.12
CA LEU A 9 -0.69 3.88 -8.53
C LEU A 9 -1.29 5.19 -9.04
N TYR A 10 -1.02 6.31 -8.36
CA TYR A 10 -1.49 7.63 -8.81
C TYR A 10 -0.78 8.14 -10.06
N ARG A 11 0.44 7.68 -10.34
CA ARG A 11 1.14 7.97 -11.59
C ARG A 11 0.59 7.16 -12.76
N ASN A 12 -0.06 6.03 -12.49
CA ASN A 12 -0.66 5.22 -13.54
C ASN A 12 -1.92 5.89 -14.10
N PRO A 13 -1.99 6.18 -15.41
CA PRO A 13 -3.19 6.76 -16.03
C PRO A 13 -4.47 5.94 -15.81
N ASN A 14 -4.32 4.62 -15.68
CA ASN A 14 -5.44 3.71 -15.43
C ASN A 14 -5.75 3.53 -13.94
N HIS A 15 -4.94 4.13 -13.05
CA HIS A 15 -5.03 3.98 -11.59
C HIS A 15 -5.08 2.52 -11.11
N ARG A 16 -4.42 1.62 -11.84
CA ARG A 16 -4.44 0.17 -11.61
C ARG A 16 -3.10 -0.46 -11.97
N PHE A 17 -2.60 -1.38 -11.16
CA PHE A 17 -1.44 -2.18 -11.52
C PHE A 17 -1.83 -3.33 -12.44
N THR A 18 -0.89 -3.72 -13.31
CA THR A 18 -1.04 -4.94 -14.11
C THR A 18 -0.82 -6.16 -13.23
N GLU A 19 -1.31 -7.31 -13.69
CA GLU A 19 -1.11 -8.58 -12.99
C GLU A 19 0.38 -8.91 -12.80
N ASP A 20 1.22 -8.61 -13.79
CA ASP A 20 2.67 -8.85 -13.71
C ASP A 20 3.36 -8.00 -12.64
N LEU A 21 2.97 -6.72 -12.53
CA LEU A 21 3.46 -5.84 -11.47
C LEU A 21 3.01 -6.34 -10.09
N LEU A 22 1.74 -6.73 -9.96
CA LEU A 22 1.20 -7.27 -8.71
C LEU A 22 1.88 -8.57 -8.30
N LYS A 23 2.07 -9.53 -9.22
CA LYS A 23 2.77 -10.80 -8.95
C LYS A 23 4.19 -10.55 -8.45
N SER A 24 4.91 -9.66 -9.12
CA SER A 24 6.29 -9.32 -8.76
C SER A 24 6.36 -8.66 -7.38
N GLY A 25 5.48 -7.70 -7.10
CA GLY A 25 5.40 -7.03 -5.80
C GLY A 25 4.97 -7.97 -4.68
N LEU A 26 3.96 -8.82 -4.92
CA LEU A 26 3.45 -9.78 -3.94
C LEU A 26 4.50 -10.79 -3.51
N MET A 27 5.30 -11.30 -4.44
CA MET A 27 6.39 -12.22 -4.12
C MET A 27 7.33 -11.61 -3.07
N GLN A 28 7.73 -10.36 -3.27
CA GLN A 28 8.63 -9.65 -2.34
C GLN A 28 7.95 -9.36 -0.99
N ILE A 29 6.67 -8.95 -1.02
CA ILE A 29 5.90 -8.70 0.21
C ILE A 29 5.78 -9.99 1.04
N PHE A 30 5.44 -11.12 0.41
CA PHE A 30 5.30 -12.38 1.14
C PHE A 30 6.63 -12.90 1.67
N LEU A 31 7.75 -12.71 0.97
CA LEU A 31 9.08 -13.01 1.50
C LEU A 31 9.41 -12.15 2.73
N ALA A 32 9.07 -10.86 2.70
CA ALA A 32 9.27 -9.96 3.83
C ALA A 32 8.39 -10.35 5.03
N LEU A 33 7.13 -10.73 4.79
CA LEU A 33 6.21 -11.17 5.85
C LEU A 33 6.59 -12.53 6.42
N ASP A 34 7.02 -13.47 5.59
CA ASP A 34 7.54 -14.76 6.06
C ASP A 34 8.68 -14.55 7.04
N TYR A 35 9.69 -13.75 6.67
CA TYR A 35 10.78 -13.39 7.58
C TYR A 35 10.29 -12.67 8.85
N LEU A 36 9.38 -11.70 8.71
CA LEU A 36 8.86 -10.93 9.84
C LEU A 36 8.10 -11.82 10.85
N HIS A 37 7.28 -12.74 10.34
CA HIS A 37 6.41 -13.60 11.13
C HIS A 37 7.17 -14.79 11.73
N THR A 38 8.08 -15.40 10.96
CA THR A 38 8.81 -16.61 11.37
C THR A 38 10.05 -16.30 12.18
N GLU A 39 10.91 -15.40 11.73
CA GLU A 39 12.20 -15.10 12.36
C GLU A 39 12.07 -13.98 13.41
N CYS A 40 11.42 -12.87 13.05
CA CYS A 40 11.32 -11.71 13.96
C CYS A 40 10.17 -11.83 14.98
N LYS A 41 9.21 -12.74 14.75
CA LYS A 41 7.98 -12.88 15.56
C LYS A 41 7.20 -11.57 15.70
N LEU A 42 7.17 -10.76 14.66
CA LEU A 42 6.46 -9.48 14.63
C LEU A 42 5.22 -9.55 13.72
N VAL A 43 4.22 -8.75 14.06
CA VAL A 43 3.09 -8.40 13.20
C VAL A 43 3.24 -6.93 12.85
N HIS A 44 3.17 -6.59 11.57
CA HIS A 44 3.35 -5.23 11.08
C HIS A 44 2.20 -4.32 11.48
N THR A 45 0.95 -4.80 11.36
CA THR A 45 -0.31 -4.13 11.70
C THR A 45 -0.71 -2.91 10.87
N ASP A 46 0.20 -2.35 10.05
CA ASP A 46 -0.07 -1.20 9.19
C ASP A 46 0.32 -1.46 7.72
N ILE A 47 -0.01 -2.63 7.18
CA ILE A 47 0.27 -2.93 5.76
C ILE A 47 -0.72 -2.17 4.88
N LYS A 48 -0.17 -1.33 4.00
CA LYS A 48 -0.87 -0.51 3.01
C LYS A 48 0.10 -0.10 1.91
N SER A 49 -0.43 0.37 0.78
CA SER A 49 0.39 0.73 -0.39
C SER A 49 1.35 1.90 -0.16
N ASP A 50 1.10 2.76 0.83
CA ASP A 50 2.04 3.79 1.28
C ASP A 50 3.33 3.19 1.87
N ASN A 51 3.22 2.02 2.49
CA ASN A 51 4.31 1.40 3.27
C ASN A 51 5.08 0.34 2.46
N ILE A 52 4.74 0.14 1.19
CA ILE A 52 5.50 -0.70 0.26
C ILE A 52 6.31 0.19 -0.67
N LEU A 53 7.64 0.14 -0.54
CA LEU A 53 8.56 0.98 -1.29
C LEU A 53 9.20 0.19 -2.42
N GLN A 54 9.15 0.73 -3.63
CA GLN A 54 9.81 0.21 -4.81
C GLN A 54 11.15 0.92 -5.03
N GLU A 55 12.21 0.14 -5.25
CA GLU A 55 13.48 0.68 -5.72
C GLU A 55 13.42 0.94 -7.23
N ILE A 56 13.77 2.16 -7.64
CA ILE A 56 13.99 2.52 -9.04
C ILE A 56 15.47 2.26 -9.35
N GLU A 57 15.78 1.10 -9.91
CA GLU A 57 17.12 0.73 -10.39
C GLU A 57 17.25 0.77 -11.93
N ASP A 58 16.13 0.83 -12.64
CA ASP A 58 16.14 0.74 -14.10
C ASP A 58 16.72 2.03 -14.72
N MET A 59 17.97 1.95 -15.18
CA MET A 59 18.66 3.06 -15.83
C MET A 59 17.93 3.57 -17.09
N SER A 60 17.11 2.74 -17.74
CA SER A 60 16.31 3.18 -18.88
C SER A 60 15.25 4.22 -18.49
N ILE A 61 14.74 4.16 -17.24
CA ILE A 61 13.83 5.15 -16.68
C ILE A 61 14.56 6.48 -16.44
N LEU A 62 15.83 6.44 -16.02
CA LEU A 62 16.65 7.65 -15.90
C LEU A 62 16.99 8.24 -17.27
N GLU A 63 17.32 7.40 -18.25
CA GLU A 63 17.59 7.85 -19.61
C GLU A 63 16.36 8.51 -20.25
N SER A 64 15.18 7.88 -20.15
CA SER A 64 13.92 8.47 -20.66
C SER A 64 13.62 9.80 -19.97
N PHE A 65 13.83 9.87 -18.66
CA PHE A 65 13.67 11.08 -17.87
C PHE A 65 14.61 12.20 -18.35
N THR A 66 15.91 11.93 -18.51
CA THR A 66 16.90 12.91 -18.97
C THR A 66 16.58 13.42 -20.37
N GLN A 67 16.21 12.52 -21.29
CA GLN A 67 15.83 12.91 -22.65
C GLN A 67 14.56 13.76 -22.67
N ALA A 68 13.58 13.43 -21.83
CA ALA A 68 12.34 14.20 -21.73
C ALA A 68 12.57 15.58 -21.12
N GLU A 69 13.46 15.71 -20.14
CA GLU A 69 13.85 16.99 -19.53
C GLU A 69 14.65 17.86 -20.51
N LEU A 70 15.54 17.28 -21.30
CA LEU A 70 16.26 17.98 -22.37
C LEU A 70 15.32 18.49 -23.47
N LYS A 71 14.34 17.68 -23.87
CA LYS A 71 13.41 18.01 -24.96
C LYS A 71 12.35 19.03 -24.54
N SER A 72 11.89 18.96 -23.29
CA SER A 72 10.83 19.84 -22.77
C SER A 72 11.10 20.14 -21.30
N PRO A 73 11.88 21.18 -20.96
CA PRO A 73 12.29 21.45 -19.58
C PRO A 73 11.12 21.62 -18.61
N SER A 74 11.28 21.13 -17.38
CA SER A 74 10.26 21.26 -16.34
C SER A 74 9.95 22.73 -16.04
N PRO A 75 8.67 23.08 -15.76
CA PRO A 75 8.31 24.43 -15.35
C PRO A 75 9.17 24.89 -14.17
N ARG A 76 9.70 26.11 -14.26
CA ARG A 76 10.53 26.71 -13.21
C ARG A 76 10.04 28.10 -12.85
N LYS A 77 10.11 28.44 -11.57
CA LYS A 77 9.88 29.80 -11.06
C LYS A 77 11.09 30.29 -10.29
N ILE A 78 11.31 31.60 -10.26
CA ILE A 78 12.37 32.21 -9.46
C ILE A 78 11.72 32.78 -8.19
N VAL A 79 12.18 32.36 -7.02
CA VAL A 79 11.73 32.86 -5.72
C VAL A 79 12.96 33.30 -4.95
N HIS A 80 13.04 34.58 -4.60
CA HIS A 80 14.21 35.18 -3.94
C HIS A 80 15.54 34.95 -4.67
N GLY A 81 15.54 34.99 -6.01
CA GLY A 81 16.72 34.73 -6.83
C GLY A 81 17.09 33.24 -6.97
N ILE A 82 16.37 32.34 -6.29
CA ILE A 82 16.59 30.90 -6.36
C ILE A 82 15.64 30.29 -7.42
N PRO A 83 16.16 29.52 -8.40
CA PRO A 83 15.31 28.77 -9.30
C PRO A 83 14.71 27.56 -8.57
N ILE A 84 13.39 27.48 -8.55
CA ILE A 84 12.62 26.34 -8.06
C ILE A 84 12.02 25.62 -9.27
N TYR A 85 12.37 24.34 -9.41
CA TYR A 85 11.91 23.48 -10.49
C TYR A 85 10.73 22.63 -10.03
N ALA A 86 9.70 22.51 -10.86
CA ALA A 86 8.69 21.47 -10.67
C ALA A 86 9.35 20.11 -10.94
N SER A 87 9.16 19.14 -10.03
CA SER A 87 9.70 17.80 -10.24
C SER A 87 8.98 17.13 -11.41
N ARG A 88 9.74 16.68 -12.40
CA ARG A 88 9.26 15.69 -13.37
C ARG A 88 9.09 14.36 -12.66
N ARG A 89 8.07 13.59 -13.07
CA ARG A 89 7.80 12.25 -12.56
C ARG A 89 8.53 11.23 -13.44
N PHE A 90 9.02 10.15 -12.83
CA PHE A 90 9.51 9.01 -13.60
C PHE A 90 8.35 8.31 -14.33
N ASP A 91 8.69 7.57 -15.38
CA ASP A 91 7.77 6.63 -16.00
C ASP A 91 7.44 5.48 -15.04
N LEU A 92 6.41 4.69 -15.35
CA LEU A 92 6.13 3.48 -14.57
C LEU A 92 7.15 2.39 -14.92
N PRO A 93 7.72 1.69 -13.91
CA PRO A 93 8.54 0.53 -14.18
C PRO A 93 7.68 -0.57 -14.83
N LYS A 94 8.28 -1.33 -15.76
CA LYS A 94 7.61 -2.49 -16.38
C LYS A 94 7.53 -3.68 -15.43
N VAL A 95 8.49 -3.80 -14.52
CA VAL A 95 8.59 -4.86 -13.52
C VAL A 95 9.12 -4.25 -12.22
N PHE A 96 8.61 -4.71 -11.09
CA PHE A 96 9.16 -4.37 -9.77
C PHE A 96 10.34 -5.29 -9.46
N VAL A 97 11.56 -4.74 -9.52
CA VAL A 97 12.80 -5.49 -9.25
C VAL A 97 12.96 -5.75 -7.76
N ARG A 98 12.76 -4.71 -6.94
CA ARG A 98 12.85 -4.80 -5.49
C ARG A 98 11.78 -3.95 -4.79
N ALA A 99 10.85 -4.63 -4.13
CA ALA A 99 9.87 -4.00 -3.24
C ALA A 99 10.24 -4.31 -1.79
N VAL A 100 10.12 -3.32 -0.91
CA VAL A 100 10.51 -3.41 0.50
C VAL A 100 9.36 -2.95 1.39
N LEU A 101 9.06 -3.73 2.42
CA LEU A 101 8.13 -3.35 3.48
C LEU A 101 8.80 -2.34 4.42
N SER A 102 8.10 -1.26 4.74
CA SER A 102 8.59 -0.16 5.56
C SER A 102 7.57 0.28 6.61
N ASP A 103 7.99 1.18 7.50
CA ASP A 103 7.19 1.76 8.59
C ASP A 103 6.69 0.76 9.65
N PHE A 104 7.62 0.35 10.51
CA PHE A 104 7.35 -0.53 11.66
C PHE A 104 6.87 0.23 12.90
N GLY A 105 6.42 1.49 12.77
CA GLY A 105 6.03 2.32 13.91
C GLY A 105 4.85 1.76 14.73
N SER A 106 4.04 0.90 14.12
CA SER A 106 2.91 0.21 14.78
C SER A 106 3.16 -1.28 15.04
N ALA A 107 4.35 -1.80 14.70
CA ALA A 107 4.61 -3.23 14.80
C ALA A 107 4.55 -3.74 16.24
N VAL A 108 4.03 -4.96 16.42
CA VAL A 108 3.89 -5.60 17.73
C VAL A 108 4.40 -7.03 17.71
N ARG A 109 4.68 -7.60 18.88
CA ARG A 109 4.95 -9.03 19.02
C ARG A 109 3.75 -9.86 18.59
N GLY A 110 3.97 -10.83 17.71
CA GLY A 110 2.94 -11.71 17.17
C GLY A 110 2.77 -13.02 17.93
N ASP A 111 3.75 -13.41 18.74
CA ASP A 111 3.69 -14.59 19.60
C ASP A 111 2.83 -14.38 20.85
N GLU A 112 2.33 -13.15 21.03
CA GLU A 112 1.32 -12.79 22.02
C GLU A 112 0.00 -12.49 21.30
N ARG A 113 -1.11 -13.04 21.80
CA ARG A 113 -2.43 -12.67 21.28
C ARG A 113 -2.77 -11.23 21.67
N ARG A 114 -3.27 -10.47 20.70
CA ARG A 114 -3.67 -9.07 20.88
C ARG A 114 -5.14 -8.90 20.56
N ASN A 115 -5.79 -7.94 21.21
CA ASN A 115 -7.21 -7.59 20.99
C ASN A 115 -7.44 -6.07 20.96
N HIS A 116 -6.37 -5.27 20.92
CA HIS A 116 -6.44 -3.82 20.83
C HIS A 116 -6.73 -3.36 19.40
N ASP A 117 -7.05 -2.07 19.24
CA ASP A 117 -7.19 -1.46 17.93
C ASP A 117 -5.87 -1.52 17.16
N ALA A 118 -5.98 -1.87 15.89
CA ALA A 118 -4.89 -1.97 14.93
C ALA A 118 -5.44 -1.72 13.52
N GLN A 119 -4.53 -1.58 12.55
CA GLN A 119 -4.82 -1.49 11.12
C GLN A 119 -5.56 -0.22 10.68
N PRO A 120 -5.25 0.30 9.47
CA PRO A 120 -6.06 1.36 8.86
C PRO A 120 -7.50 0.91 8.64
N ASN A 121 -8.45 1.86 8.76
CA ASN A 121 -9.88 1.55 8.71
C ASN A 121 -10.33 0.77 7.47
N VAL A 122 -9.78 1.07 6.28
CA VAL A 122 -10.16 0.40 5.02
C VAL A 122 -9.54 -0.99 4.86
N TYR A 123 -8.45 -1.28 5.58
CA TYR A 123 -7.74 -2.55 5.52
C TYR A 123 -8.01 -3.43 6.74
N ARG A 124 -8.77 -2.95 7.73
CA ARG A 124 -8.95 -3.63 9.01
C ARG A 124 -9.58 -5.01 8.83
N SER A 125 -9.00 -5.99 9.50
CA SER A 125 -9.43 -7.39 9.53
C SER A 125 -10.69 -7.58 10.37
N PRO A 126 -11.52 -8.59 10.08
CA PRO A 126 -12.73 -8.85 10.83
C PRO A 126 -12.45 -9.15 12.30
N GLU A 127 -11.36 -9.85 12.63
CA GLU A 127 -10.97 -10.14 14.02
C GLU A 127 -10.66 -8.86 14.82
N VAL A 128 -9.97 -7.88 14.22
CA VAL A 128 -9.72 -6.58 14.85
C VAL A 128 -11.02 -5.77 14.98
N MET A 129 -11.90 -5.82 13.97
CA MET A 129 -13.21 -5.15 14.02
C MET A 129 -14.12 -5.71 15.11
N LEU A 130 -14.09 -7.02 15.31
CA LEU A 130 -14.90 -7.74 16.30
C LEU A 130 -14.25 -7.78 17.69
N LYS A 131 -13.07 -7.16 17.86
CA LYS A 131 -12.31 -7.16 19.12
C LYS A 131 -11.98 -8.57 19.63
N THR A 132 -11.81 -9.51 18.71
CA THR A 132 -11.33 -10.85 19.03
C THR A 132 -9.82 -10.90 18.97
N ASP A 133 -9.23 -11.98 19.49
CA ASP A 133 -7.80 -12.18 19.41
C ASP A 133 -7.31 -12.24 17.96
N TRP A 134 -6.23 -11.52 17.68
CA TRP A 134 -5.56 -11.48 16.41
C TRP A 134 -4.04 -11.63 16.57
N SER A 135 -3.38 -11.96 15.46
CA SER A 135 -1.93 -12.19 15.36
C SER A 135 -1.51 -12.07 13.88
N TYR A 136 -0.54 -12.85 13.41
CA TYR A 136 0.09 -12.82 12.08
C TYR A 136 -0.91 -12.79 10.90
N SER A 137 -2.06 -13.46 11.02
CA SER A 137 -3.10 -13.48 9.97
C SER A 137 -3.64 -12.10 9.62
N ALA A 138 -3.58 -11.15 10.56
CA ALA A 138 -4.05 -9.79 10.36
C ALA A 138 -3.29 -9.08 9.22
N ASP A 139 -1.97 -9.29 9.13
CA ASP A 139 -1.14 -8.75 8.05
C ASP A 139 -1.50 -9.39 6.69
N ILE A 140 -1.78 -10.70 6.66
CA ILE A 140 -2.17 -11.41 5.44
C ILE A 140 -3.51 -10.86 4.91
N TRP A 141 -4.45 -10.58 5.80
CA TRP A 141 -5.69 -9.88 5.45
C TRP A 141 -5.41 -8.51 4.82
N ASN A 142 -4.55 -7.69 5.45
CA ASN A 142 -4.19 -6.37 4.91
C ASN A 142 -3.61 -6.47 3.51
N VAL A 143 -2.74 -7.44 3.24
CA VAL A 143 -2.18 -7.69 1.90
C VAL A 143 -3.30 -7.98 0.89
N GLY A 144 -4.24 -8.86 1.23
CA GLY A 144 -5.34 -9.21 0.33
C GLY A 144 -6.20 -8.00 -0.05
N VAL A 145 -6.56 -7.17 0.93
CA VAL A 145 -7.34 -5.96 0.69
C VAL A 145 -6.52 -4.93 -0.11
N MET A 146 -5.25 -4.72 0.23
CA MET A 146 -4.37 -3.80 -0.51
C MET A 146 -4.20 -4.21 -1.98
N VAL A 147 -4.02 -5.51 -2.27
CA VAL A 147 -3.87 -6.00 -3.65
C VAL A 147 -5.11 -5.75 -4.47
N TRP A 148 -6.31 -5.95 -3.90
CA TRP A 148 -7.55 -5.62 -4.57
C TRP A 148 -7.59 -4.14 -4.95
N ASP A 149 -7.22 -3.25 -4.03
CA ASP A 149 -7.22 -1.81 -4.27
C ASP A 149 -6.25 -1.42 -5.40
N LEU A 150 -5.07 -2.05 -5.43
CA LEU A 150 -4.08 -1.84 -6.49
C LEU A 150 -4.55 -2.40 -7.85
N PHE A 151 -5.33 -3.47 -7.87
CA PHE A 151 -5.84 -4.11 -9.10
C PHE A 151 -7.08 -3.41 -9.67
N GLU A 152 -8.05 -3.08 -8.82
CA GLU A 152 -9.32 -2.47 -9.22
C GLU A 152 -9.29 -0.94 -9.23
N GLY A 153 -8.28 -0.32 -8.60
CA GLY A 153 -8.15 1.15 -8.52
C GLY A 153 -9.19 1.80 -7.60
N LYS A 154 -9.80 1.01 -6.71
CA LYS A 154 -10.80 1.45 -5.72
C LYS A 154 -10.76 0.55 -4.49
N HIS A 155 -11.19 1.08 -3.35
CA HIS A 155 -11.22 0.31 -2.11
C HIS A 155 -12.15 -0.90 -2.18
N LEU A 156 -11.68 -2.07 -1.72
CA LEU A 156 -12.51 -3.25 -1.50
C LEU A 156 -13.57 -2.96 -0.43
N PHE A 157 -13.15 -2.31 0.65
CA PHE A 157 -13.99 -1.93 1.77
C PHE A 157 -13.91 -0.43 2.02
N TYR A 158 -15.07 0.19 2.24
CA TYR A 158 -15.16 1.59 2.64
C TYR A 158 -15.47 1.63 4.13
N GLY A 159 -14.53 2.13 4.93
CA GLY A 159 -14.63 2.23 6.39
C GLY A 159 -15.67 3.27 6.83
N ASN A 160 -16.95 3.03 6.55
CA ASN A 160 -18.03 3.84 7.10
C ASN A 160 -18.19 3.49 8.59
N ALA A 161 -17.90 4.47 9.44
CA ALA A 161 -17.95 4.42 10.90
C ALA A 161 -19.35 4.17 11.52
N LEU A 162 -20.30 3.62 10.75
CA LEU A 162 -21.65 3.30 11.23
C LEU A 162 -21.70 2.06 12.13
N MET A 163 -20.60 1.32 12.27
CA MET A 163 -20.50 0.19 13.22
C MET A 163 -20.03 0.63 14.62
N ALA A 164 -19.57 1.88 14.80
CA ALA A 164 -18.97 2.34 16.06
C ALA A 164 -19.90 3.17 16.96
N LYS A 165 -21.14 3.44 16.55
CA LYS A 165 -22.16 4.06 17.40
C LYS A 165 -23.40 3.16 17.43
N GLY A 166 -23.68 2.58 18.59
CA GLY A 166 -24.70 1.54 18.80
C GLY A 166 -26.07 1.90 18.24
N ILE A 167 -26.42 1.29 17.11
CA ILE A 167 -27.78 1.28 16.56
C ILE A 167 -28.31 -0.16 16.62
N ARG A 168 -29.49 -0.28 17.24
CA ARG A 168 -30.25 -1.52 17.50
C ARG A 168 -30.53 -2.30 16.20
N PRO A 169 -30.73 -3.64 16.27
CA PRO A 169 -30.97 -4.45 15.08
C PRO A 169 -32.35 -4.13 14.50
N GLY A 170 -32.36 -3.39 13.40
CA GLY A 170 -33.58 -3.04 12.67
C GLY A 170 -33.22 -2.45 11.32
N ARG A 171 -33.37 -3.27 10.27
CA ARG A 171 -33.07 -3.02 8.84
C ARG A 171 -31.63 -3.21 8.41
N ILE A 172 -31.28 -4.49 8.27
CA ILE A 172 -30.31 -4.94 7.28
C ILE A 172 -30.95 -4.73 5.90
N LEU A 173 -30.47 -3.75 5.13
CA LEU A 173 -30.58 -3.82 3.68
C LEU A 173 -29.43 -4.69 3.20
N GLN A 174 -29.78 -5.91 2.80
CA GLN A 174 -28.94 -6.83 2.04
C GLN A 174 -28.30 -6.10 0.85
N LYS A 175 -26.98 -6.02 0.84
CA LYS A 175 -26.22 -6.32 -0.38
C LYS A 175 -25.20 -7.38 -0.01
N SER A 176 -25.56 -8.58 -0.41
CA SER A 176 -24.98 -9.85 -0.02
C SER A 176 -23.53 -9.97 -0.47
N TRP A 177 -22.71 -10.38 0.49
CA TRP A 177 -21.53 -11.20 0.28
C TRP A 177 -21.93 -12.43 -0.54
N VAL A 178 -21.31 -12.62 -1.70
CA VAL A 178 -21.24 -13.92 -2.37
C VAL A 178 -19.80 -14.08 -2.85
N PHE A 179 -19.23 -15.24 -2.54
CA PHE A 179 -17.89 -15.70 -2.90
C PHE A 179 -17.60 -15.58 -4.40
#